data_AF-A0A9W8GAG5-F1
#
_entry.id   AF-A0A9W8GAG5-F1
#
_cell.length_a   1.000
_cell.length_b   1.000
_cell.length_c   1.000
_cell.angle_alpha   90.00
_cell.angle_beta   90.00
_cell.angle_gamma   90.00
#
_symmetry.space_group_name_H-M   'P 1'
#
loop_
_entity.id
_entity.type
_entity.pdbx_description
1 polymer ?
#
loop_
_entity_poly.entity_id
_entity_poly.type
_entity_poly.pdbx_seq_one_letter_code
_entity_poly.pdbx_strand_id
1 'polypeptide(L)'
;MPKARNQRELPQDHHLHQRFFGTRSNALLPIRRELIDEPQQPRAKPKESEAGLDPQLFLQQCLPWSFLSAMTMPTIMPIAASSSLSAPLALCPSAMSPAELEPEPEPEPELELELATLHHREPRSAISISSTKWNAAMSSNAEPIKLAYLNVDQFYTLQKLVREHSENWDLIGRVMGIRPIDLEKNWAGYSPATKITRQWTKEEMELLSECRNMGICCRTTAKIIGTKLPLQCRRKTLKHQDTAPPAEAAQVTDIVEQQIRTSGHVDWALVSQQSGVPLHRCWELNRFSDTKARWTYTPNFDWALAHTMRQFIVQFYPGPKIDFAAVSNFLWINQDDCTKMFGVLQGRVEWTHEVVEMVTGLRAQGWSSEMIAGQLSPAMTGEMFEREWQQRKDANPLVPREIDTESLSVVRAVVEDNNGGAAEMIERARGLLPNAEPKKVGQTVLALLSVHPRFESRRTKRIRNNGSDKPAEESPQPAEPDEKSGSRWTRDETLRLIQYVRATKGTKDWVAFAQSLGTKTPYQCTNKCRSLRRHGKLK
;
A
#
# COMPACT_ATOMS: atom_id res chain seq x y z
N MET A 1 -25.21 12.98 76.93
CA MET A 1 -25.84 12.25 75.80
C MET A 1 -24.94 12.42 74.57
N PRO A 2 -24.05 11.45 74.27
CA PRO A 2 -22.69 11.80 73.83
C PRO A 2 -22.15 11.12 72.54
N LYS A 3 -21.12 11.79 71.98
CA LYS A 3 -19.83 11.31 71.40
C LYS A 3 -19.85 10.48 70.09
N ALA A 4 -19.17 10.84 69.01
CA ALA A 4 -17.77 11.23 68.75
C ALA A 4 -16.75 10.06 68.67
N ARG A 5 -15.90 10.14 67.62
CA ARG A 5 -14.49 9.71 67.49
C ARG A 5 -14.14 8.24 67.20
N ASN A 6 -13.43 8.08 66.06
CA ASN A 6 -12.07 7.54 65.86
C ASN A 6 -11.66 6.09 66.21
N GLN A 7 -10.63 5.66 65.46
CA GLN A 7 -9.70 4.50 65.59
C GLN A 7 -10.18 3.20 64.91
N ARG A 8 -9.49 2.70 63.86
CA ARG A 8 -8.21 1.95 63.83
C ARG A 8 -8.25 0.72 64.74
N GLU A 9 -8.24 -0.47 64.12
CA GLU A 9 -7.32 -1.58 64.44
C GLU A 9 -7.53 -2.78 63.48
N LEU A 10 -6.42 -3.18 62.85
CA LEU A 10 -6.08 -4.55 62.43
C LEU A 10 -5.67 -5.32 63.72
N PRO A 11 -5.72 -6.67 63.82
CA PRO A 11 -4.71 -7.48 63.10
C PRO A 11 -5.00 -8.99 62.86
N GLN A 12 -3.98 -9.63 62.25
CA GLN A 12 -3.53 -11.05 62.28
C GLN A 12 -4.34 -12.10 61.49
N ASP A 13 -3.79 -12.67 60.42
CA ASP A 13 -2.66 -13.61 60.27
C ASP A 13 -3.01 -15.07 60.62
N HIS A 14 -3.24 -15.87 59.57
CA HIS A 14 -3.05 -17.32 59.58
C HIS A 14 -2.29 -17.78 58.32
N HIS A 15 -0.99 -18.00 58.52
CA HIS A 15 -0.23 -19.21 58.17
C HIS A 15 -0.56 -20.05 56.92
N LEU A 16 0.46 -20.17 56.07
CA LEU A 16 1.18 -21.40 55.64
C LEU A 16 1.20 -21.76 54.14
N HIS A 17 2.46 -21.91 53.67
CA HIS A 17 2.95 -22.74 52.55
C HIS A 17 2.53 -22.34 51.12
N GLN A 18 3.32 -22.49 50.06
CA GLN A 18 4.65 -23.06 49.83
C GLN A 18 5.14 -22.53 48.46
N ARG A 19 6.46 -22.50 48.27
CA ARG A 19 7.15 -22.25 46.99
C ARG A 19 6.68 -23.23 45.92
N PHE A 20 6.61 -22.81 44.65
CA PHE A 20 7.29 -23.49 43.53
C PHE A 20 7.25 -22.63 42.25
N PHE A 21 8.42 -22.49 41.62
CA PHE A 21 8.58 -22.08 40.22
C PHE A 21 8.05 -23.20 39.31
N GLY A 22 7.39 -22.83 38.20
CA GLY A 22 6.93 -23.82 37.23
C GLY A 22 6.30 -23.20 35.99
N THR A 23 7.14 -23.01 34.98
CA THR A 23 6.80 -22.83 33.56
C THR A 23 5.64 -23.72 33.06
N ARG A 24 4.67 -23.14 32.35
CA ARG A 24 3.79 -23.83 31.39
C ARG A 24 3.52 -22.84 30.24
N SER A 25 3.95 -23.11 29.01
CA SER A 25 3.40 -24.09 28.05
C SER A 25 1.90 -23.89 27.86
N ASN A 26 1.53 -23.04 26.89
CA ASN A 26 0.18 -22.91 26.39
C ASN A 26 -0.13 -24.09 25.46
N ALA A 27 -0.71 -25.14 26.02
CA ALA A 27 -1.45 -26.15 25.27
C ALA A 27 -2.86 -25.63 24.99
N LEU A 28 -3.27 -25.75 23.73
CA LEU A 28 -4.59 -25.46 23.20
C LEU A 28 -5.65 -26.34 23.88
N LEU A 29 -6.77 -25.75 24.29
CA LEU A 29 -7.99 -26.48 24.65
C LEU A 29 -9.09 -26.22 23.61
N PRO A 30 -9.96 -27.22 23.35
CA PRO A 30 -10.98 -27.17 22.30
C PRO A 30 -12.24 -26.44 22.78
N ILE A 31 -12.81 -25.60 21.90
CA ILE A 31 -14.09 -24.91 22.14
C ILE A 31 -15.24 -25.89 21.87
N ARG A 32 -16.00 -26.20 22.93
CA ARG A 32 -17.33 -26.83 22.84
C ARG A 32 -18.35 -25.82 22.30
N ARG A 33 -19.14 -26.26 21.31
CA ARG A 33 -20.40 -25.64 20.88
C ARG A 33 -21.49 -26.02 21.88
N GLU A 34 -22.14 -25.02 22.48
CA GLU A 34 -23.46 -25.21 23.08
C GLU A 34 -24.47 -24.25 22.44
N LEU A 35 -25.61 -24.86 22.13
CA LEU A 35 -26.87 -24.36 21.60
C LEU A 35 -27.47 -23.32 22.56
N ILE A 36 -27.91 -22.17 22.04
CA ILE A 36 -28.92 -21.34 22.72
C ILE A 36 -29.91 -20.84 21.67
N ASP A 37 -31.19 -21.07 21.99
CA ASP A 37 -32.40 -20.81 21.22
C ASP A 37 -32.68 -19.32 20.92
N GLU A 38 -33.45 -19.11 19.85
CA GLU A 38 -34.11 -17.88 19.40
C GLU A 38 -34.86 -17.12 20.51
N PRO A 39 -35.10 -15.81 20.30
CA PRO A 39 -36.51 -15.46 20.08
C PRO A 39 -36.73 -14.59 18.84
N GLN A 40 -37.84 -14.90 18.18
CA GLN A 40 -38.36 -14.29 16.96
C GLN A 40 -38.67 -12.79 17.10
N GLN A 41 -38.42 -12.04 16.03
CA GLN A 41 -39.03 -10.73 15.77
C GLN A 41 -39.57 -10.66 14.32
N PRO A 42 -40.62 -9.86 14.08
CA PRO A 42 -41.58 -10.09 12.99
C PRO A 42 -41.10 -9.60 11.62
N ARG A 43 -41.43 -10.38 10.60
CA ARG A 43 -41.26 -10.09 9.17
C ARG A 43 -41.98 -8.81 8.76
N ALA A 44 -41.22 -7.78 8.38
CA ALA A 44 -41.68 -6.75 7.45
C ALA A 44 -41.40 -7.22 6.01
N LYS A 45 -42.44 -7.28 5.18
CA LYS A 45 -42.36 -7.57 3.74
C LYS A 45 -41.63 -6.42 3.02
N PRO A 46 -40.61 -6.67 2.17
CA PRO A 46 -40.22 -5.70 1.16
C PRO A 46 -41.16 -5.83 -0.05
N LYS A 47 -41.63 -4.69 -0.54
CA LYS A 47 -42.33 -4.56 -1.81
C LYS A 47 -41.34 -4.82 -2.94
N GLU A 48 -41.74 -5.70 -3.86
CA GLU A 48 -41.13 -5.86 -5.17
C GLU A 48 -41.33 -4.58 -5.99
N SER A 49 -40.23 -3.96 -6.41
CA SER A 49 -40.11 -3.23 -7.68
C SER A 49 -38.68 -2.75 -7.86
N GLU A 50 -37.80 -3.60 -8.37
CA GLU A 50 -36.61 -3.14 -9.09
C GLU A 50 -36.61 -3.82 -10.46
N ALA A 51 -36.77 -2.99 -11.50
CA ALA A 51 -36.54 -3.37 -12.87
C ALA A 51 -35.05 -3.70 -13.01
N GLY A 52 -34.72 -4.97 -13.21
CA GLY A 52 -33.38 -5.40 -13.57
C GLY A 52 -33.00 -4.77 -14.91
N LEU A 53 -32.01 -3.88 -14.90
CA LEU A 53 -31.36 -3.39 -16.10
C LEU A 53 -30.62 -4.54 -16.77
N ASP A 54 -30.96 -4.80 -18.04
CA ASP A 54 -30.32 -5.81 -18.89
C ASP A 54 -28.83 -5.47 -19.10
N PRO A 55 -27.90 -6.35 -18.71
CA PRO A 55 -26.47 -6.17 -18.94
C PRO A 55 -26.08 -5.95 -20.42
N GLN A 56 -26.88 -6.43 -21.38
CA GLN A 56 -26.60 -6.20 -22.80
C GLN A 56 -26.86 -4.75 -23.22
N LEU A 57 -27.89 -4.10 -22.67
CA LEU A 57 -28.20 -2.69 -22.95
C LEU A 57 -27.12 -1.75 -22.40
N PHE A 58 -26.48 -2.11 -21.28
CA PHE A 58 -25.39 -1.33 -20.69
C PHE A 58 -24.14 -1.32 -21.58
N LEU A 59 -23.76 -2.46 -22.17
CA LEU A 59 -22.63 -2.54 -23.10
C LEU A 59 -22.85 -1.73 -24.38
N GLN A 60 -24.10 -1.64 -24.83
CA GLN A 60 -24.48 -0.86 -26.01
C GLN A 60 -24.42 0.66 -25.77
N GLN A 61 -24.59 1.11 -24.52
CA GLN A 61 -24.54 2.53 -24.14
C GLN A 61 -23.14 3.01 -23.72
N CYS A 62 -22.25 2.13 -23.25
CA CYS A 62 -20.95 2.51 -22.68
C CYS A 62 -19.77 2.47 -23.67
N LEU A 63 -19.98 2.05 -24.92
CA LEU A 63 -18.94 1.99 -25.95
C LEU A 63 -19.21 3.03 -27.06
N PRO A 64 -18.57 4.21 -27.05
CA PRO A 64 -18.53 5.03 -28.24
C PRO A 64 -17.61 4.34 -29.26
N TRP A 65 -18.20 3.74 -30.29
CA TRP A 65 -17.56 3.00 -31.39
C TRP A 65 -16.63 3.86 -32.30
N SER A 66 -16.07 4.98 -31.83
CA SER A 66 -15.36 5.94 -32.70
C SER A 66 -13.94 6.35 -32.27
N PHE A 67 -13.36 5.79 -31.22
CA PHE A 67 -12.09 6.33 -30.69
C PHE A 67 -10.76 5.66 -31.13
N LEU A 68 -10.76 4.76 -32.14
CA LEU A 68 -9.50 4.15 -32.64
C LEU A 68 -9.28 4.17 -34.17
N SER A 69 -9.95 5.05 -34.91
CA SER A 69 -9.63 5.26 -36.35
C SER A 69 -9.07 6.67 -36.60
N ALA A 70 -7.82 6.89 -36.20
CA ALA A 70 -7.03 8.04 -36.65
C ALA A 70 -5.54 7.67 -36.76
N MET A 71 -5.23 6.66 -37.56
CA MET A 71 -3.94 6.59 -38.25
C MET A 71 -4.19 6.33 -39.73
N THR A 72 -3.85 7.33 -40.52
CA THR A 72 -3.94 7.41 -41.98
C THR A 72 -3.12 6.34 -42.68
N MET A 73 -3.72 5.58 -43.59
CA MET A 73 -3.07 4.98 -44.78
C MET A 73 -4.08 4.79 -45.93
N PRO A 74 -3.62 4.73 -47.20
CA PRO A 74 -4.37 5.23 -48.34
C PRO A 74 -5.32 4.23 -49.01
N THR A 75 -6.30 4.84 -49.66
CA THR A 75 -7.34 4.33 -50.56
C THR A 75 -6.87 3.26 -51.54
N ILE A 76 -7.51 2.09 -51.51
CA ILE A 76 -7.65 1.18 -52.66
C ILE A 76 -9.13 0.84 -52.82
N MET A 77 -9.64 1.01 -54.05
CA MET A 77 -11.04 0.83 -54.45
C MET A 77 -11.50 -0.64 -54.46
N PRO A 78 -12.83 -0.91 -54.46
CA PRO A 78 -13.39 -2.24 -54.24
C PRO A 78 -13.59 -3.01 -55.55
N ILE A 79 -13.47 -4.34 -55.47
CA ILE A 79 -14.04 -5.27 -56.46
C ILE A 79 -15.25 -5.95 -55.81
N ALA A 80 -16.32 -5.99 -56.59
CA ALA A 80 -17.66 -6.42 -56.24
C ALA A 80 -17.86 -7.96 -56.33
N ALA A 81 -19.05 -8.36 -55.85
CA ALA A 81 -19.78 -9.61 -56.11
C ALA A 81 -19.36 -10.83 -55.26
N SER A 82 -20.23 -11.74 -54.83
CA SER A 82 -21.69 -11.84 -54.83
C SER A 82 -22.09 -13.05 -53.98
N SER A 83 -23.29 -12.98 -53.44
CA SER A 83 -24.21 -14.02 -52.92
C SER A 83 -23.92 -15.49 -53.29
N SER A 84 -24.17 -16.42 -52.35
CA SER A 84 -25.22 -17.45 -52.48
C SER A 84 -25.15 -18.53 -51.39
N LEU A 85 -26.33 -18.86 -50.86
CA LEU A 85 -26.67 -19.98 -49.98
C LEU A 85 -26.37 -21.35 -50.63
N SER A 86 -26.15 -22.38 -49.79
CA SER A 86 -26.90 -23.66 -49.79
C SER A 86 -26.27 -24.67 -48.81
N ALA A 87 -27.03 -25.07 -47.78
CA ALA A 87 -26.99 -26.41 -47.19
C ALA A 87 -27.96 -27.32 -48.01
N PRO A 88 -28.23 -28.64 -47.74
CA PRO A 88 -27.94 -29.40 -46.51
C PRO A 88 -27.75 -30.96 -46.67
N LEU A 89 -27.70 -31.64 -45.51
CA LEU A 89 -28.13 -33.02 -45.16
C LEU A 89 -27.35 -34.28 -45.64
N ALA A 90 -27.02 -35.15 -44.66
CA ALA A 90 -27.36 -36.59 -44.55
C ALA A 90 -26.26 -37.32 -43.73
N LEU A 91 -26.52 -37.72 -42.48
CA LEU A 91 -27.05 -39.03 -42.02
C LEU A 91 -26.00 -40.17 -41.91
N CYS A 92 -25.96 -40.72 -40.69
CA CYS A 92 -25.18 -41.82 -40.08
C CYS A 92 -25.28 -43.19 -40.83
N PRO A 93 -24.76 -44.37 -40.35
CA PRO A 93 -24.23 -44.70 -39.01
C PRO A 93 -23.12 -45.79 -38.87
N SER A 94 -22.72 -46.01 -37.60
CA SER A 94 -22.29 -47.28 -36.95
C SER A 94 -21.03 -48.03 -37.41
N ALA A 95 -20.10 -48.29 -36.46
CA ALA A 95 -19.92 -49.62 -35.85
C ALA A 95 -18.68 -49.71 -34.92
N MET A 96 -18.94 -50.09 -33.67
CA MET A 96 -18.22 -51.06 -32.81
C MET A 96 -16.68 -51.17 -32.82
N SER A 97 -16.09 -50.81 -31.66
CA SER A 97 -15.11 -51.53 -30.81
C SER A 97 -14.05 -52.48 -31.43
N PRO A 98 -12.81 -52.52 -30.89
CA PRO A 98 -12.63 -53.22 -29.62
C PRO A 98 -11.68 -52.58 -28.60
N ALA A 99 -11.90 -53.02 -27.36
CA ALA A 99 -11.14 -52.83 -26.14
C ALA A 99 -9.61 -52.82 -26.32
N GLU A 100 -9.02 -51.72 -25.85
CA GLU A 100 -7.58 -51.55 -25.67
C GLU A 100 -7.19 -52.14 -24.31
N LEU A 101 -6.38 -53.20 -24.33
CA LEU A 101 -5.79 -53.79 -23.13
C LEU A 101 -4.81 -52.78 -22.51
N GLU A 102 -5.03 -52.42 -21.26
CA GLU A 102 -4.01 -51.78 -20.42
C GLU A 102 -2.89 -52.79 -20.12
N PRO A 103 -1.61 -52.48 -20.43
CA PRO A 103 -0.50 -53.29 -19.95
C PRO A 103 -0.25 -53.02 -18.46
N GLU A 104 -0.17 -54.10 -17.67
CA GLU A 104 0.34 -54.10 -16.30
C GLU A 104 1.72 -53.42 -16.24
N PRO A 105 2.00 -52.63 -15.19
CA PRO A 105 3.33 -52.07 -14.98
C PRO A 105 4.31 -53.16 -14.52
N GLU A 106 5.36 -53.37 -15.31
CA GLU A 106 6.53 -54.16 -14.90
C GLU A 106 7.12 -53.62 -13.57
N PRO A 107 7.61 -54.50 -12.68
CA PRO A 107 8.22 -54.08 -11.44
C PRO A 107 9.58 -53.42 -11.67
N GLU A 108 9.78 -52.25 -11.07
CA GLU A 108 11.07 -51.56 -11.03
C GLU A 108 12.16 -52.49 -10.44
N PRO A 109 13.38 -52.51 -11.00
CA PRO A 109 14.47 -53.28 -10.42
C PRO A 109 14.93 -52.63 -9.11
N GLU A 110 14.93 -53.45 -8.05
CA GLU A 110 15.61 -53.19 -6.79
C GLU A 110 17.09 -52.85 -7.05
N LEU A 111 17.48 -51.60 -6.84
CA LEU A 111 18.88 -51.20 -6.73
C LEU A 111 19.33 -51.41 -5.28
N GLU A 112 19.84 -52.61 -5.02
CA GLU A 112 20.66 -52.91 -3.86
C GLU A 112 21.92 -52.02 -3.85
N LEU A 113 22.02 -51.21 -2.80
CA LEU A 113 23.19 -51.08 -1.91
C LEU A 113 24.59 -51.37 -2.51
N GLU A 114 25.23 -50.35 -3.11
CA GLU A 114 26.70 -50.25 -3.10
C GLU A 114 27.16 -49.06 -2.27
N LEU A 115 27.39 -49.35 -0.99
CA LEU A 115 28.37 -48.65 -0.16
C LEU A 115 29.77 -49.00 -0.68
N ALA A 116 30.47 -48.04 -1.28
CA ALA A 116 31.85 -47.69 -0.94
C ALA A 116 32.48 -46.72 -1.95
N THR A 117 33.26 -45.78 -1.40
CA THR A 117 34.31 -44.99 -2.07
C THR A 117 33.88 -43.98 -3.13
N LEU A 118 33.31 -42.85 -2.66
CA LEU A 118 33.39 -41.59 -3.39
C LEU A 118 34.17 -40.57 -2.55
N HIS A 119 35.37 -40.26 -3.06
CA HIS A 119 36.27 -39.23 -2.54
C HIS A 119 35.54 -37.91 -2.25
N HIS A 120 35.88 -37.31 -1.11
CA HIS A 120 35.59 -35.93 -0.76
C HIS A 120 35.92 -35.00 -1.94
N ARG A 121 34.88 -34.56 -2.66
CA ARG A 121 34.95 -33.38 -3.52
C ARG A 121 34.43 -32.22 -2.70
N GLU A 122 35.34 -31.51 -2.05
CA GLU A 122 35.05 -30.26 -1.35
C GLU A 122 34.31 -29.27 -2.26
N PRO A 123 33.30 -28.54 -1.77
CA PRO A 123 32.70 -27.45 -2.51
C PRO A 123 33.71 -26.29 -2.61
N ARG A 124 34.35 -26.18 -3.78
CA ARG A 124 35.09 -24.99 -4.21
C ARG A 124 34.13 -23.80 -4.29
N SER A 125 34.09 -23.00 -3.23
CA SER A 125 34.00 -21.53 -3.21
C SER A 125 33.56 -21.04 -1.82
N ALA A 126 34.37 -21.34 -0.80
CA ALA A 126 34.35 -20.51 0.39
C ALA A 126 34.84 -19.12 -0.01
N ILE A 127 33.93 -18.14 -0.06
CA ILE A 127 34.29 -16.72 -0.13
C ILE A 127 34.98 -16.41 1.20
N SER A 128 36.30 -16.60 1.23
CA SER A 128 37.16 -16.06 2.28
C SER A 128 37.15 -14.54 2.11
N ILE A 129 36.33 -13.86 2.89
CA ILE A 129 36.38 -12.40 2.98
C ILE A 129 37.64 -12.09 3.79
N SER A 130 38.73 -11.74 3.11
CA SER A 130 39.98 -11.36 3.76
C SER A 130 39.75 -10.17 4.71
N SER A 131 40.54 -10.09 5.78
CA SER A 131 40.55 -8.95 6.72
C SER A 131 40.71 -7.59 6.01
N THR A 132 41.33 -7.57 4.82
CA THR A 132 41.44 -6.38 3.96
C THR A 132 40.11 -5.92 3.36
N LYS A 133 39.20 -6.83 2.96
CA LYS A 133 37.84 -6.45 2.50
C LYS A 133 36.98 -5.91 3.63
N TRP A 134 37.20 -6.41 4.85
CA TRP A 134 36.54 -5.93 6.07
C TRP A 134 36.88 -4.48 6.39
N ASN A 135 38.17 -4.11 6.33
CA ASN A 135 38.60 -2.74 6.60
C ASN A 135 38.12 -1.77 5.51
N ALA A 136 38.07 -2.20 4.24
CA ALA A 136 37.55 -1.38 3.14
C ALA A 136 36.04 -1.12 3.26
N ALA A 137 35.24 -2.11 3.70
CA ALA A 137 33.80 -1.93 3.94
C ALA A 137 33.50 -1.04 5.15
N MET A 138 34.38 -1.01 6.15
CA MET A 138 34.28 -0.10 7.30
C MET A 138 34.59 1.37 6.93
N SER A 139 35.33 1.60 5.85
CA SER A 139 35.77 2.95 5.45
C SER A 139 34.95 3.57 4.32
N SER A 140 34.03 2.86 3.68
CA SER A 140 33.19 3.43 2.63
C SER A 140 31.92 4.07 3.22
N ASN A 141 31.71 5.37 2.97
CA ASN A 141 30.49 6.09 3.31
C ASN A 141 29.34 5.78 2.33
N ALA A 142 29.30 4.59 1.74
CA ALA A 142 28.25 4.22 0.81
C ALA A 142 26.92 4.09 1.58
N GLU A 143 25.88 4.77 1.13
CA GLU A 143 24.57 4.68 1.77
C GLU A 143 24.05 3.23 1.73
N PRO A 144 23.60 2.68 2.86
CA PRO A 144 23.12 1.31 2.93
C PRO A 144 21.84 1.12 2.09
N ILE A 145 21.82 0.05 1.30
CA ILE A 145 20.74 -0.24 0.36
C ILE A 145 19.48 -0.64 1.14
N LYS A 146 18.34 -0.01 0.78
CA LYS A 146 17.02 -0.44 1.24
C LYS A 146 16.62 -1.74 0.55
N LEU A 147 16.48 -2.81 1.33
CA LEU A 147 16.13 -4.12 0.78
C LEU A 147 14.85 -4.67 1.44
N ALA A 148 13.85 -4.98 0.62
CA ALA A 148 12.59 -5.52 1.13
C ALA A 148 12.72 -6.98 1.61
N TYR A 149 13.48 -7.80 0.88
CA TYR A 149 13.64 -9.23 1.15
C TYR A 149 15.04 -9.74 0.79
N LEU A 150 15.61 -10.60 1.64
CA LEU A 150 16.85 -11.32 1.33
C LEU A 150 16.59 -12.52 0.42
N ASN A 151 17.54 -12.80 -0.47
CA ASN A 151 17.62 -14.10 -1.14
C ASN A 151 18.29 -15.15 -0.23
N VAL A 152 18.34 -16.42 -0.69
CA VAL A 152 18.85 -17.55 0.12
C VAL A 152 20.33 -17.36 0.50
N ASP A 153 21.17 -16.91 -0.43
CA ASP A 153 22.61 -16.80 -0.20
C ASP A 153 22.95 -15.60 0.73
N GLN A 154 22.21 -14.50 0.57
CA GLN A 154 22.25 -13.35 1.48
C GLN A 154 21.80 -13.73 2.89
N PHE A 155 20.77 -14.57 3.02
CA PHE A 155 20.31 -15.03 4.33
C PHE A 155 21.34 -15.93 5.02
N TYR A 156 22.04 -16.82 4.28
CA TYR A 156 23.14 -17.60 4.86
C TYR A 156 24.31 -16.73 5.30
N THR A 157 24.60 -15.66 4.55
CA THR A 157 25.59 -14.65 4.95
C THR A 157 25.16 -13.96 6.25
N LEU A 158 23.90 -13.53 6.33
CA LEU A 158 23.32 -12.96 7.55
C LEU A 158 23.42 -13.94 8.73
N GLN A 159 23.05 -15.21 8.53
CA GLN A 159 23.09 -16.24 9.57
C GLN A 159 24.51 -16.47 10.10
N LYS A 160 25.52 -16.47 9.21
CA LYS A 160 26.94 -16.55 9.61
C LYS A 160 27.34 -15.33 10.44
N LEU A 161 27.02 -14.12 9.98
CA LEU A 161 27.37 -12.89 10.69
C LEU A 161 26.67 -12.78 12.05
N VAL A 162 25.42 -13.25 12.18
CA VAL A 162 24.72 -13.29 13.48
C VAL A 162 25.38 -14.29 14.45
N ARG A 163 25.95 -15.39 13.96
CA ARG A 163 26.73 -16.32 14.82
C ARG A 163 28.05 -15.69 15.30
N GLU A 164 28.71 -14.93 14.43
CA GLU A 164 30.01 -14.31 14.71
C GLU A 164 29.89 -13.04 15.57
N HIS A 165 28.82 -12.26 15.38
CA HIS A 165 28.68 -10.91 15.93
C HIS A 165 27.40 -10.70 16.75
N SER A 166 26.67 -11.77 17.06
CA SER A 166 25.33 -11.69 17.68
C SER A 166 24.38 -10.84 16.83
N GLU A 167 23.26 -10.38 17.40
CA GLU A 167 22.29 -9.51 16.71
C GLU A 167 22.74 -8.03 16.64
N ASN A 168 24.03 -7.78 16.34
CA ASN A 168 24.56 -6.42 16.16
C ASN A 168 24.24 -5.90 14.75
N TRP A 169 22.99 -5.48 14.55
CA TRP A 169 22.46 -5.09 13.24
C TRP A 169 23.21 -3.94 12.57
N ASP A 170 23.79 -3.01 13.33
CA ASP A 170 24.58 -1.90 12.79
C ASP A 170 25.91 -2.37 12.19
N LEU A 171 26.57 -3.31 12.85
CA LEU A 171 27.80 -3.93 12.33
C LEU A 171 27.48 -4.79 11.10
N ILE A 172 26.51 -5.69 11.21
CA ILE A 172 26.11 -6.58 10.12
C ILE A 172 25.60 -5.79 8.91
N GLY A 173 24.84 -4.72 9.16
CA GLY A 173 24.33 -3.82 8.13
C GLY A 173 25.43 -3.15 7.32
N ARG A 174 26.50 -2.68 7.97
CA ARG A 174 27.69 -2.15 7.30
C ARG A 174 28.40 -3.21 6.45
N VAL A 175 28.57 -4.42 6.99
CA VAL A 175 29.24 -5.53 6.29
C VAL A 175 28.46 -5.97 5.06
N MET A 176 27.12 -6.03 5.15
CA MET A 176 26.26 -6.46 4.06
C MET A 176 25.88 -5.32 3.10
N GLY A 177 26.14 -4.06 3.46
CA GLY A 177 25.65 -2.89 2.73
C GLY A 177 24.13 -2.76 2.76
N ILE A 178 23.47 -3.25 3.81
CA ILE A 178 22.01 -3.28 3.97
C ILE A 178 21.63 -2.52 5.24
N ARG A 179 20.50 -1.81 5.22
CA ARG A 179 20.06 -1.06 6.40
C ARG A 179 19.80 -1.99 7.60
N PRO A 180 20.27 -1.65 8.82
CA PRO A 180 20.10 -2.48 10.01
C PRO A 180 18.64 -2.89 10.27
N ILE A 181 17.71 -1.94 10.14
CA ILE A 181 16.27 -2.18 10.33
C ILE A 181 15.68 -3.18 9.32
N ASP A 182 16.24 -3.27 8.12
CA ASP A 182 15.78 -4.21 7.11
C ASP A 182 16.35 -5.62 7.41
N LEU A 183 17.56 -5.73 7.94
CA LEU A 183 18.15 -6.99 8.40
C LEU A 183 17.39 -7.56 9.59
N GLU A 184 17.14 -6.76 10.62
CA GLU A 184 16.34 -7.15 11.80
C GLU A 184 14.97 -7.69 11.36
N LYS A 185 14.31 -6.97 10.44
CA LYS A 185 13.03 -7.37 9.86
C LYS A 185 13.06 -8.68 9.08
N ASN A 186 14.16 -8.98 8.38
CA ASN A 186 14.34 -10.24 7.65
C ASN A 186 14.76 -11.39 8.59
N TRP A 187 15.42 -11.08 9.72
CA TRP A 187 15.81 -12.05 10.73
C TRP A 187 14.67 -12.42 11.69
N ALA A 188 13.76 -11.50 11.97
CA ALA A 188 12.71 -11.68 12.98
C ALA A 188 11.92 -13.00 12.79
N GLY A 189 12.04 -13.92 13.75
CA GLY A 189 11.38 -15.24 13.73
C GLY A 189 12.24 -16.38 13.18
N TYR A 190 13.48 -16.10 12.79
CA TYR A 190 14.50 -17.10 12.46
C TYR A 190 15.52 -17.22 13.58
N SER A 191 16.28 -18.30 13.57
CA SER A 191 17.37 -18.53 14.51
C SER A 191 18.67 -18.89 13.76
N PRO A 192 19.82 -18.84 14.45
CA PRO A 192 21.08 -19.32 13.89
C PRO A 192 21.06 -20.81 13.49
N ALA A 193 20.07 -21.58 13.95
CA ALA A 193 19.89 -22.98 13.60
C ALA A 193 18.86 -23.21 12.47
N THR A 194 18.12 -22.18 12.04
CA THR A 194 17.10 -22.34 11.00
C THR A 194 17.72 -22.76 9.67
N LYS A 195 17.23 -23.88 9.11
CA LYS A 195 17.67 -24.40 7.81
C LYS A 195 16.72 -23.93 6.71
N ILE A 196 17.22 -23.11 5.80
CA ILE A 196 16.44 -22.62 4.66
C ILE A 196 16.60 -23.57 3.47
N THR A 197 15.50 -24.17 3.01
CA THR A 197 15.50 -25.13 1.90
C THR A 197 15.04 -24.48 0.59
N ARG A 198 15.63 -24.91 -0.54
CA ARG A 198 15.27 -24.39 -1.88
C ARG A 198 14.08 -25.13 -2.48
N GLN A 199 14.01 -26.45 -2.31
CA GLN A 199 12.92 -27.31 -2.78
C GLN A 199 11.70 -27.16 -1.89
N TRP A 200 10.50 -27.19 -2.47
CA TRP A 200 9.23 -27.15 -1.74
C TRP A 200 8.69 -28.56 -1.54
N THR A 201 8.35 -28.92 -0.31
CA THR A 201 7.60 -30.17 -0.04
C THR A 201 6.11 -29.95 -0.28
N LYS A 202 5.35 -31.05 -0.35
CA LYS A 202 3.90 -30.99 -0.54
C LYS A 202 3.21 -30.26 0.63
N GLU A 203 3.63 -30.55 1.85
CA GLU A 203 3.09 -29.94 3.09
C GLU A 203 3.39 -28.44 3.16
N GLU A 204 4.61 -28.03 2.77
CA GLU A 204 4.96 -26.60 2.69
C GLU A 204 4.10 -25.86 1.66
N MET A 205 3.77 -26.52 0.55
CA MET A 205 2.89 -25.97 -0.48
C MET A 205 1.44 -25.85 -0.02
N GLU A 206 0.93 -26.84 0.72
CA GLU A 206 -0.40 -26.80 1.34
C GLU A 206 -0.50 -25.65 2.35
N LEU A 207 0.49 -25.51 3.24
CA LEU A 207 0.57 -24.39 4.20
C LEU A 207 0.65 -23.02 3.50
N LEU A 208 1.43 -22.91 2.41
CA LEU A 208 1.51 -21.68 1.63
C LEU A 208 0.15 -21.30 1.03
N SER A 209 -0.57 -22.29 0.49
CA SER A 209 -1.91 -22.13 -0.07
C SER A 209 -2.93 -21.72 0.99
N GLU A 210 -2.94 -22.40 2.13
CA GLU A 210 -3.84 -22.10 3.25
C GLU A 210 -3.61 -20.69 3.79
N CYS A 211 -2.36 -20.32 4.06
CA CYS A 211 -1.99 -18.98 4.50
C CYS A 211 -2.44 -17.90 3.50
N ARG A 212 -2.27 -18.16 2.20
CA ARG A 212 -2.71 -17.23 1.14
C ARG A 212 -4.23 -17.06 1.16
N ASN A 213 -4.99 -18.15 1.28
CA ASN A 213 -6.45 -18.11 1.32
C ASN A 213 -6.98 -17.36 2.54
N MET A 214 -6.25 -17.42 3.66
CA MET A 214 -6.52 -16.62 4.87
C MET A 214 -6.04 -15.15 4.77
N GLY A 215 -5.43 -14.74 3.66
CA GLY A 215 -4.90 -13.37 3.50
C GLY A 215 -3.65 -13.07 4.34
N ILE A 216 -2.94 -14.10 4.81
CA ILE A 216 -1.71 -13.95 5.60
C ILE A 216 -0.57 -13.52 4.68
N CYS A 217 0.17 -12.48 5.07
CA CYS A 217 1.26 -11.94 4.25
C CYS A 217 2.47 -12.89 4.19
N CYS A 218 3.23 -12.85 3.08
CA CYS A 218 4.32 -13.80 2.82
C CYS A 218 5.40 -13.84 3.92
N ARG A 219 5.58 -12.74 4.68
CA ARG A 219 6.52 -12.71 5.81
C ARG A 219 6.03 -13.58 6.96
N THR A 220 4.76 -13.47 7.34
CA THR A 220 4.17 -14.32 8.37
C THR A 220 4.08 -15.78 7.90
N THR A 221 3.71 -16.00 6.63
CA THR A 221 3.71 -17.34 6.03
C THR A 221 5.07 -18.02 6.08
N ALA A 222 6.14 -17.30 5.75
CA ALA A 222 7.50 -17.83 5.82
C ALA A 222 7.91 -18.27 7.24
N LYS A 223 7.44 -17.56 8.28
CA LYS A 223 7.64 -17.96 9.69
C LYS A 223 6.86 -19.20 10.06
N ILE A 224 5.61 -19.31 9.58
CA ILE A 224 4.76 -20.49 9.81
C ILE A 224 5.40 -21.73 9.19
N ILE A 225 5.91 -21.60 7.96
CA ILE A 225 6.59 -22.71 7.26
C ILE A 225 7.95 -23.01 7.89
N GLY A 226 8.66 -22.00 8.40
CA GLY A 226 9.91 -22.15 9.16
C GLY A 226 11.16 -22.51 8.31
N THR A 227 10.99 -23.08 7.13
CA THR A 227 12.08 -23.52 6.22
C THR A 227 12.24 -22.63 4.98
N LYS A 228 11.38 -21.62 4.81
CA LYS A 228 11.36 -20.71 3.65
C LYS A 228 11.59 -19.27 4.06
N LEU A 229 12.10 -18.49 3.11
CA LEU A 229 12.21 -17.04 3.21
C LEU A 229 10.95 -16.35 2.66
N PRO A 230 10.63 -15.13 3.13
CA PRO A 230 9.48 -14.38 2.61
C PRO A 230 9.54 -14.15 1.10
N LEU A 231 10.74 -13.99 0.53
CA LEU A 231 10.93 -13.87 -0.92
C LEU A 231 10.56 -15.16 -1.66
N GLN A 232 10.90 -16.33 -1.09
CA GLN A 232 10.54 -17.62 -1.68
C GLN A 232 9.02 -17.80 -1.65
N CYS A 233 8.38 -17.51 -0.51
CA CYS A 233 6.92 -17.53 -0.40
C CYS A 233 6.29 -16.59 -1.43
N ARG A 234 6.75 -15.33 -1.52
CA ARG A 234 6.24 -14.37 -2.51
C ARG A 234 6.37 -14.87 -3.95
N ARG A 235 7.57 -15.33 -4.33
CA ARG A 235 7.82 -15.86 -5.69
C ARG A 235 6.96 -17.08 -5.98
N LYS A 236 6.79 -17.98 -5.01
CA LYS A 236 6.00 -19.19 -5.18
C LYS A 236 4.50 -18.89 -5.22
N THR A 237 4.01 -17.96 -4.41
CA THR A 237 2.63 -17.46 -4.48
C THR A 237 2.33 -16.80 -5.83
N LEU A 238 3.28 -16.04 -6.38
CA LEU A 238 3.16 -15.46 -7.73
C LEU A 238 3.13 -16.56 -8.80
N LYS A 239 4.03 -17.55 -8.72
CA LYS A 239 4.04 -18.70 -9.65
C LYS A 239 2.86 -19.67 -9.49
N HIS A 240 2.23 -19.76 -8.32
CA HIS A 240 0.99 -20.52 -8.13
C HIS A 240 -0.25 -19.70 -8.53
N GLN A 241 -0.09 -18.55 -9.17
CA GLN A 241 -1.11 -18.09 -10.11
C GLN A 241 -1.04 -18.90 -11.43
N ASP A 242 0.08 -19.58 -11.70
CA ASP A 242 0.32 -20.42 -12.89
C ASP A 242 0.04 -21.92 -12.64
N THR A 243 -0.71 -22.29 -11.58
CA THR A 243 -1.38 -23.60 -11.62
C THR A 243 -2.22 -23.61 -12.87
N ALA A 244 -2.13 -24.68 -13.68
CA ALA A 244 -2.85 -24.82 -14.92
C ALA A 244 -4.25 -24.21 -14.75
N PRO A 245 -4.61 -23.18 -15.55
CA PRO A 245 -5.87 -22.51 -15.38
C PRO A 245 -6.97 -23.57 -15.32
N PRO A 246 -8.03 -23.37 -14.49
CA PRO A 246 -9.23 -24.18 -14.62
C PRO A 246 -9.55 -24.33 -16.11
N ALA A 247 -9.97 -25.51 -16.58
CA ALA A 247 -10.16 -25.75 -18.02
C ALA A 247 -10.96 -24.63 -18.70
N GLU A 248 -11.95 -24.08 -17.98
CA GLU A 248 -12.73 -22.89 -18.35
C GLU A 248 -11.87 -21.63 -18.62
N ALA A 249 -10.89 -21.35 -17.76
CA ALA A 249 -10.00 -20.19 -17.92
C ALA A 249 -9.03 -20.34 -19.09
N ALA A 250 -8.55 -21.56 -19.35
CA ALA A 250 -7.75 -21.85 -20.55
C ALA A 250 -8.60 -21.59 -21.80
N GLN A 251 -9.80 -22.17 -21.86
CA GLN A 251 -10.74 -22.01 -22.97
C GLN A 251 -11.09 -20.53 -23.23
N VAL A 252 -11.44 -19.77 -22.19
CA VAL A 252 -11.74 -18.33 -22.32
C VAL A 252 -10.53 -17.57 -22.86
N THR A 253 -9.33 -17.87 -22.36
CA THR A 253 -8.08 -17.20 -22.77
C THR A 253 -7.76 -17.51 -24.24
N ASP A 254 -7.91 -18.76 -24.68
CA ASP A 254 -7.65 -19.18 -26.06
C ASP A 254 -8.60 -18.50 -27.05
N ILE A 255 -9.89 -18.39 -26.71
CA ILE A 255 -10.89 -17.70 -27.54
C ILE A 255 -10.53 -16.20 -27.66
N VAL A 256 -10.18 -15.56 -26.53
CA VAL A 256 -9.79 -14.14 -26.50
C VAL A 256 -8.55 -13.90 -27.35
N GLU A 257 -7.53 -14.76 -27.22
CA GLU A 257 -6.31 -14.68 -28.03
C GLU A 257 -6.61 -14.83 -29.53
N GLN A 258 -7.47 -15.79 -29.90
CA GLN A 258 -7.88 -15.97 -31.29
C GLN A 258 -8.60 -14.73 -31.84
N GLN A 259 -9.50 -14.10 -31.07
CA GLN A 259 -10.18 -12.87 -31.49
C GLN A 259 -9.18 -11.73 -31.68
N ILE A 260 -8.28 -11.49 -30.72
CA ILE A 260 -7.23 -10.47 -30.86
C ILE A 260 -6.37 -10.69 -32.11
N ARG A 261 -5.99 -11.93 -32.41
CA ARG A 261 -5.20 -12.24 -33.60
C ARG A 261 -5.96 -12.02 -34.92
N THR A 262 -7.28 -12.18 -34.92
CA THR A 262 -8.10 -12.14 -36.14
C THR A 262 -8.76 -10.78 -36.40
N SER A 263 -9.28 -10.13 -35.35
CA SER A 263 -10.04 -8.89 -35.45
C SER A 263 -9.36 -7.68 -34.77
N GLY A 264 -8.30 -7.91 -34.00
CA GLY A 264 -7.62 -6.88 -33.23
C GLY A 264 -8.39 -6.37 -32.00
N HIS A 265 -9.56 -6.93 -31.70
CA HIS A 265 -10.39 -6.55 -30.56
C HIS A 265 -11.12 -7.77 -29.97
N VAL A 266 -11.70 -7.61 -28.78
CA VAL A 266 -12.44 -8.69 -28.09
C VAL A 266 -13.92 -8.36 -28.03
N ASP A 267 -14.75 -9.25 -28.57
CA ASP A 267 -16.19 -9.27 -28.34
C ASP A 267 -16.50 -10.22 -27.18
N TRP A 268 -16.67 -9.65 -26.00
CA TRP A 268 -16.93 -10.41 -24.78
C TRP A 268 -18.26 -11.18 -24.81
N ALA A 269 -19.26 -10.72 -25.56
CA ALA A 269 -20.52 -11.45 -25.71
C ALA A 269 -20.29 -12.74 -26.51
N LEU A 270 -19.51 -12.66 -27.59
CA LEU A 270 -19.09 -13.82 -28.38
C LEU A 270 -18.20 -14.77 -27.57
N VAL A 271 -17.25 -14.25 -26.78
CA VAL A 271 -16.41 -15.07 -25.88
C VAL A 271 -17.29 -15.86 -24.90
N SER A 272 -18.29 -15.20 -24.29
CA SER A 272 -19.23 -15.85 -23.38
C SER A 272 -20.06 -16.93 -24.07
N GLN A 273 -20.55 -16.65 -25.28
CA GLN A 273 -21.31 -17.61 -26.09
C GLN A 273 -20.48 -18.84 -26.48
N GLN A 274 -19.22 -18.65 -26.89
CA GLN A 274 -18.34 -19.72 -27.38
C GLN A 274 -17.76 -20.58 -26.24
N SER A 275 -17.49 -19.98 -25.09
CA SER A 275 -16.99 -20.70 -23.90
C SER A 275 -18.10 -21.36 -23.09
N GLY A 276 -19.36 -20.91 -23.22
CA GLY A 276 -20.45 -21.32 -22.34
C GLY A 276 -20.34 -20.74 -20.92
N VAL A 277 -19.36 -19.88 -20.67
CA VAL A 277 -19.12 -19.22 -19.39
C VAL A 277 -19.89 -17.89 -19.35
N PRO A 278 -20.56 -17.52 -18.24
CA PRO A 278 -21.22 -16.21 -18.14
C PRO A 278 -20.26 -15.04 -18.39
N LEU A 279 -20.76 -13.98 -19.03
CA LEU A 279 -19.99 -12.80 -19.44
C LEU A 279 -19.07 -12.25 -18.34
N HIS A 280 -19.62 -12.00 -17.14
CA HIS A 280 -18.84 -11.44 -16.04
C HIS A 280 -17.68 -12.34 -15.61
N ARG A 281 -17.91 -13.65 -15.68
CA ARG A 281 -16.93 -14.66 -15.31
C ARG A 281 -15.85 -14.79 -16.37
N CYS A 282 -16.15 -14.56 -17.65
CA CYS A 282 -15.14 -14.48 -18.71
C CYS A 282 -14.09 -13.41 -18.42
N TRP A 283 -14.52 -12.23 -17.93
CA TRP A 283 -13.59 -11.17 -17.53
C TRP A 283 -12.69 -11.59 -16.36
N GLU A 284 -13.19 -12.34 -15.39
CA GLU A 284 -12.39 -12.79 -14.24
C GLU A 284 -11.42 -13.92 -14.61
N LEU A 285 -11.81 -14.78 -15.55
CA LEU A 285 -11.04 -15.96 -15.94
C LEU A 285 -9.96 -15.67 -16.98
N ASN A 286 -10.17 -14.70 -17.88
CA ASN A 286 -9.22 -14.39 -18.95
C ASN A 286 -7.84 -14.02 -18.39
N ARG A 287 -6.80 -14.74 -18.80
CA ARG A 287 -5.40 -14.50 -18.44
C ARG A 287 -4.59 -13.85 -19.56
N PHE A 288 -5.17 -13.64 -20.74
CA PHE A 288 -4.49 -12.96 -21.84
C PHE A 288 -4.14 -11.52 -21.43
N SER A 289 -2.86 -11.17 -21.53
CA SER A 289 -2.34 -9.86 -21.13
C SER A 289 -1.64 -9.11 -22.24
N ASP A 290 -1.30 -9.78 -23.33
CA ASP A 290 -0.64 -9.17 -24.46
C ASP A 290 -1.58 -8.14 -25.10
N THR A 291 -0.99 -7.16 -25.80
CA THR A 291 -1.69 -6.06 -26.50
C THR A 291 -2.56 -5.13 -25.64
N LYS A 292 -2.72 -5.38 -24.34
CA LYS A 292 -3.43 -4.46 -23.44
C LYS A 292 -2.77 -3.09 -23.42
N ALA A 293 -3.59 -2.04 -23.49
CA ALA A 293 -3.11 -0.68 -23.47
C ALA A 293 -2.47 -0.36 -22.11
N ARG A 294 -1.41 0.46 -22.13
CA ARG A 294 -0.93 1.14 -20.92
C ARG A 294 -1.80 2.35 -20.68
N TRP A 295 -2.22 2.53 -19.43
CA TRP A 295 -2.85 3.78 -19.03
C TRP A 295 -1.77 4.72 -18.49
N THR A 296 -1.65 5.89 -19.10
CA THR A 296 -0.76 6.95 -18.63
C THR A 296 -1.59 8.10 -18.11
N TYR A 297 -1.43 8.42 -16.83
CA TYR A 297 -2.00 9.63 -16.25
C TYR A 297 -1.29 10.85 -16.82
N THR A 298 -2.00 11.65 -17.61
CA THR A 298 -1.50 12.92 -18.13
C THR A 298 -2.29 14.08 -17.57
N PRO A 299 -1.70 15.26 -17.34
CA PRO A 299 -2.41 16.47 -16.89
C PRO A 299 -3.72 16.79 -17.64
N ASN A 300 -3.79 16.52 -18.94
CA ASN A 300 -4.96 16.78 -19.78
C ASN A 300 -5.88 15.56 -19.89
N PHE A 301 -5.96 14.75 -18.83
CA PHE A 301 -6.64 13.47 -18.87
C PHE A 301 -8.14 13.64 -19.12
N ASP A 302 -8.67 12.90 -20.09
CA ASP A 302 -10.11 12.71 -20.24
C ASP A 302 -10.59 11.68 -19.21
N TRP A 303 -11.45 12.12 -18.30
CA TRP A 303 -12.01 11.27 -17.26
C TRP A 303 -13.01 10.23 -17.77
N ALA A 304 -13.41 10.25 -19.05
CA ALA A 304 -14.40 9.33 -19.61
C ALA A 304 -14.07 7.86 -19.30
N LEU A 305 -12.85 7.41 -19.60
CA LEU A 305 -12.42 6.04 -19.36
C LEU A 305 -12.43 5.66 -17.86
N ALA A 306 -12.06 6.60 -17.00
CA ALA A 306 -12.10 6.41 -15.55
C ALA A 306 -13.54 6.36 -15.02
N HIS A 307 -14.46 7.14 -15.61
CA HIS A 307 -15.88 7.06 -15.32
C HIS A 307 -16.48 5.73 -15.76
N THR A 308 -16.14 5.23 -16.96
CA THR A 308 -16.52 3.89 -17.43
C THR A 308 -16.03 2.80 -16.47
N MET A 309 -14.77 2.89 -16.01
CA MET A 309 -14.24 1.99 -14.98
C MET A 309 -15.06 2.05 -13.69
N ARG A 310 -15.38 3.26 -13.22
CA ARG A 310 -16.16 3.45 -11.99
C ARG A 310 -17.56 2.83 -12.11
N GLN A 311 -18.24 3.05 -13.23
CA GLN A 311 -19.56 2.47 -13.50
C GLN A 311 -19.51 0.95 -13.48
N PHE A 312 -18.53 0.36 -14.19
CA PHE A 312 -18.30 -1.08 -14.18
C PHE A 312 -18.06 -1.62 -12.76
N ILE A 313 -17.20 -0.98 -11.97
CA ILE A 313 -16.93 -1.40 -10.58
C ILE A 313 -18.19 -1.31 -9.73
N VAL A 314 -18.96 -0.22 -9.81
CA VAL A 314 -20.21 -0.06 -9.03
C VAL A 314 -21.24 -1.12 -9.40
N GLN A 315 -21.34 -1.47 -10.68
CA GLN A 315 -22.32 -2.44 -11.17
C GLN A 315 -21.97 -3.88 -10.82
N PHE A 316 -20.71 -4.29 -11.02
CA PHE A 316 -20.30 -5.70 -10.91
C PHE A 316 -19.58 -6.04 -9.60
N TYR A 317 -19.07 -5.03 -8.88
CA TYR A 317 -18.32 -5.20 -7.63
C TYR A 317 -18.85 -4.28 -6.51
N PRO A 318 -20.12 -4.43 -6.08
CA PRO A 318 -20.70 -3.59 -5.01
C PRO A 318 -20.05 -3.82 -3.64
N GLY A 319 -19.29 -4.90 -3.47
CA GLY A 319 -18.56 -5.23 -2.25
C GLY A 319 -17.21 -4.50 -2.10
N PRO A 320 -16.54 -4.67 -0.95
CA PRO A 320 -15.23 -4.04 -0.71
C PRO A 320 -14.09 -4.64 -1.53
N LYS A 321 -14.30 -5.82 -2.14
CA LYS A 321 -13.30 -6.54 -2.92
C LYS A 321 -13.58 -6.35 -4.40
N ILE A 322 -12.64 -5.69 -5.08
CA ILE A 322 -12.68 -5.45 -6.53
C ILE A 322 -11.72 -6.43 -7.20
N ASP A 323 -12.17 -7.13 -8.23
CA ASP A 323 -11.29 -7.92 -9.08
C ASP A 323 -10.72 -7.05 -10.22
N PHE A 324 -9.54 -6.48 -10.00
CA PHE A 324 -8.88 -5.66 -11.01
C PHE A 324 -8.44 -6.43 -12.25
N ALA A 325 -8.37 -7.77 -12.22
CA ALA A 325 -8.13 -8.54 -13.44
C ALA A 325 -9.35 -8.47 -14.37
N ALA A 326 -10.56 -8.56 -13.83
CA ALA A 326 -11.79 -8.38 -14.60
C ALA A 326 -11.95 -6.96 -15.13
N VAL A 327 -11.67 -5.94 -14.29
CA VAL A 327 -11.67 -4.53 -14.73
C VAL A 327 -10.66 -4.30 -15.86
N SER A 328 -9.46 -4.89 -15.73
CA SER A 328 -8.41 -4.86 -16.76
C SER A 328 -8.88 -5.48 -18.07
N ASN A 329 -9.56 -6.62 -18.01
CA ASN A 329 -10.09 -7.31 -19.18
C ASN A 329 -11.24 -6.53 -19.82
N PHE A 330 -12.16 -5.98 -19.03
CA PHE A 330 -13.28 -5.17 -19.53
C PHE A 330 -12.80 -3.92 -20.27
N LEU A 331 -11.85 -3.17 -19.71
CA LEU A 331 -11.34 -1.93 -20.32
C LEU A 331 -10.22 -2.18 -21.33
N TRP A 332 -9.72 -3.41 -21.44
CA TRP A 332 -8.52 -3.76 -22.20
C TRP A 332 -7.26 -2.94 -21.83
N ILE A 333 -7.09 -2.69 -20.53
CA ILE A 333 -5.99 -1.91 -19.94
C ILE A 333 -5.21 -2.79 -18.97
N ASN A 334 -3.91 -2.54 -18.78
CA ASN A 334 -3.12 -3.27 -17.80
C ASN A 334 -3.69 -3.19 -16.37
N GLN A 335 -3.58 -4.29 -15.62
CA GLN A 335 -4.19 -4.41 -14.29
C GLN A 335 -3.63 -3.40 -13.27
N ASP A 336 -2.32 -3.20 -13.25
CA ASP A 336 -1.66 -2.22 -12.38
C ASP A 336 -2.16 -0.80 -12.68
N ASP A 337 -2.41 -0.53 -13.96
CA ASP A 337 -2.87 0.73 -14.49
C ASP A 337 -4.34 1.01 -14.10
N CYS A 338 -5.22 0.00 -14.14
CA CYS A 338 -6.56 0.10 -13.55
C CYS A 338 -6.53 0.36 -12.04
N THR A 339 -5.59 -0.26 -11.33
CA THR A 339 -5.42 -0.06 -9.88
C THR A 339 -5.00 1.39 -9.58
N LYS A 340 -4.06 1.93 -10.35
CA LYS A 340 -3.62 3.33 -10.26
C LYS A 340 -4.77 4.28 -10.56
N MET A 341 -5.47 4.08 -11.68
CA MET A 341 -6.62 4.88 -12.09
C MET A 341 -7.71 4.90 -11.01
N PHE A 342 -7.96 3.75 -10.36
CA PHE A 342 -8.93 3.65 -9.29
C PHE A 342 -8.47 4.40 -8.03
N GLY A 343 -7.17 4.36 -7.73
CA GLY A 343 -6.57 5.21 -6.71
C GLY A 343 -6.86 6.69 -6.96
N VAL A 344 -6.59 7.15 -8.18
CA VAL A 344 -6.84 8.54 -8.59
C VAL A 344 -8.32 8.92 -8.46
N LEU A 345 -9.25 8.06 -8.88
CA LEU A 345 -10.70 8.30 -8.71
C LEU A 345 -11.14 8.42 -7.24
N GLN A 346 -10.33 7.93 -6.30
CA GLN A 346 -10.56 8.06 -4.86
C GLN A 346 -9.80 9.24 -4.23
N GLY A 347 -9.23 10.12 -5.04
CA GLY A 347 -8.43 11.25 -4.57
C GLY A 347 -7.01 10.86 -4.16
N ARG A 348 -6.55 9.64 -4.47
CA ARG A 348 -5.20 9.17 -4.16
C ARG A 348 -4.31 9.37 -5.38
N VAL A 349 -3.72 10.56 -5.47
CA VAL A 349 -2.84 10.94 -6.59
C VAL A 349 -1.39 10.60 -6.24
N GLU A 350 -0.70 9.93 -7.16
CA GLU A 350 0.73 9.73 -7.04
C GLU A 350 1.46 11.02 -7.40
N TRP A 351 2.12 11.63 -6.41
CA TRP A 351 2.87 12.87 -6.58
C TRP A 351 4.23 12.62 -7.23
N THR A 352 4.21 12.35 -8.53
CA THR A 352 5.43 12.29 -9.34
C THR A 352 5.98 13.70 -9.57
N HIS A 353 7.21 13.76 -10.08
CA HIS A 353 7.85 15.03 -10.40
C HIS A 353 7.09 15.81 -11.48
N GLU A 354 6.53 15.11 -12.47
CA GLU A 354 5.72 15.69 -13.54
C GLU A 354 4.42 16.30 -12.97
N VAL A 355 3.79 15.62 -11.99
CA VAL A 355 2.61 16.14 -11.29
C VAL A 355 2.96 17.40 -10.50
N VAL A 356 4.09 17.40 -9.80
CA VAL A 356 4.58 18.57 -9.04
C VAL A 356 4.85 19.76 -9.95
N GLU A 357 5.47 19.53 -11.11
CA GLU A 357 5.71 20.58 -12.10
C GLU A 357 4.42 21.16 -12.67
N MET A 358 3.50 20.30 -13.09
CA MET A 358 2.18 20.72 -13.56
C MET A 358 1.52 21.60 -12.50
N VAL A 359 1.43 21.12 -11.25
CA VAL A 359 0.81 21.87 -10.14
C VAL A 359 1.50 23.21 -9.92
N THR A 360 2.83 23.25 -10.00
CA THR A 360 3.60 24.50 -9.88
C THR A 360 3.26 25.47 -11.01
N GLY A 361 3.17 24.97 -12.25
CA GLY A 361 2.76 25.74 -13.42
C GLY A 361 1.34 26.30 -13.30
N LEU A 362 0.37 25.46 -12.92
CA LEU A 362 -1.03 25.88 -12.71
C LEU A 362 -1.14 26.94 -11.60
N ARG A 363 -0.38 26.79 -10.52
CA ARG A 363 -0.30 27.81 -9.46
C ARG A 363 0.28 29.13 -9.95
N ALA A 364 1.33 29.09 -10.76
CA ALA A 364 1.92 30.29 -11.35
C ALA A 364 0.94 31.02 -12.28
N GLN A 365 0.03 30.28 -12.91
CA GLN A 365 -1.08 30.83 -13.70
C GLN A 365 -2.26 31.34 -12.85
N GLY A 366 -2.19 31.24 -11.52
CA GLY A 366 -3.22 31.73 -10.62
C GLY A 366 -4.40 30.78 -10.39
N TRP A 367 -4.27 29.49 -10.72
CA TRP A 367 -5.35 28.51 -10.49
C TRP A 367 -5.63 28.32 -9.00
N SER A 368 -6.91 28.25 -8.65
CA SER A 368 -7.33 27.96 -7.27
C SER A 368 -7.02 26.51 -6.90
N SER A 369 -6.90 26.26 -5.60
CA SER A 369 -6.65 24.93 -5.05
C SER A 369 -7.76 23.93 -5.42
N GLU A 370 -9.01 24.39 -5.53
CA GLU A 370 -10.15 23.59 -5.95
C GLU A 370 -10.08 23.22 -7.43
N MET A 371 -9.69 24.15 -8.30
CA MET A 371 -9.52 23.88 -9.73
C MET A 371 -8.41 22.87 -9.97
N ILE A 372 -7.26 23.04 -9.29
CA ILE A 372 -6.14 22.09 -9.40
C ILE A 372 -6.55 20.73 -8.84
N ALA A 373 -7.24 20.69 -7.69
CA ALA A 373 -7.72 19.45 -7.12
C ALA A 373 -8.64 18.69 -8.09
N GLY A 374 -9.62 19.37 -8.69
CA GLY A 374 -10.53 18.79 -9.68
C GLY A 374 -9.81 18.32 -10.95
N GLN A 375 -8.76 19.02 -11.38
CA GLN A 375 -7.90 18.60 -12.49
C GLN A 375 -7.11 17.33 -12.14
N LEU A 376 -6.64 17.23 -10.89
CA LEU A 376 -5.85 16.08 -10.44
C LEU A 376 -6.70 14.83 -10.22
N SER A 377 -7.89 15.00 -9.66
CA SER A 377 -8.81 13.93 -9.37
C SER A 377 -10.24 14.45 -9.14
N PRO A 378 -11.26 13.79 -9.68
CA PRO A 378 -12.66 14.18 -9.47
C PRO A 378 -13.12 14.04 -8.01
N ALA A 379 -12.38 13.28 -7.17
CA ALA A 379 -12.69 13.10 -5.76
C ALA A 379 -11.78 13.90 -4.82
N MET A 380 -10.78 14.61 -5.35
CA MET A 380 -9.89 15.42 -4.54
C MET A 380 -10.51 16.80 -4.28
N THR A 381 -10.59 17.19 -3.02
CA THR A 381 -11.04 18.55 -2.63
C THR A 381 -9.87 19.51 -2.57
N GLY A 382 -10.13 20.82 -2.65
CA GLY A 382 -9.10 21.85 -2.50
C GLY A 382 -8.32 21.73 -1.18
N GLU A 383 -8.99 21.38 -0.07
CA GLU A 383 -8.33 21.18 1.23
C GLU A 383 -7.42 19.94 1.23
N MET A 384 -7.86 18.83 0.63
CA MET A 384 -7.03 17.62 0.49
C MET A 384 -5.78 17.91 -0.33
N PHE A 385 -5.96 18.58 -1.47
CA PHE A 385 -4.87 19.02 -2.33
C PHE A 385 -3.88 19.91 -1.57
N GLU A 386 -4.33 20.93 -0.85
CA GLU A 386 -3.42 21.83 -0.10
C GLU A 386 -2.60 21.08 0.95
N ARG A 387 -3.25 20.16 1.66
CA ARG A 387 -2.56 19.35 2.67
C ARG A 387 -1.48 18.49 2.06
N GLU A 388 -1.80 17.77 0.98
CA GLU A 388 -0.82 16.91 0.29
C GLU A 388 0.27 17.75 -0.37
N TRP A 389 -0.08 18.85 -1.02
CA TRP A 389 0.87 19.77 -1.65
C TRP A 389 1.86 20.35 -0.63
N GLN A 390 1.37 20.80 0.53
CA GLN A 390 2.23 21.31 1.59
C GLN A 390 3.15 20.22 2.13
N GLN A 391 2.61 19.03 2.42
CA GLN A 391 3.42 17.90 2.87
C GLN A 391 4.53 17.54 1.87
N ARG A 392 4.25 17.65 0.56
CA ARG A 392 5.23 17.39 -0.50
C ARG A 392 6.27 18.50 -0.62
N LYS A 393 5.87 19.76 -0.50
CA LYS A 393 6.82 20.88 -0.42
C LYS A 393 7.77 20.73 0.75
N ASP A 394 7.27 20.30 1.90
CA ASP A 394 8.08 20.10 3.10
C ASP A 394 9.03 18.90 2.93
N ALA A 395 8.57 17.83 2.28
CA ALA A 395 9.37 16.62 2.04
C ALA A 395 10.39 16.75 0.90
N ASN A 396 10.09 17.56 -0.12
CA ASN A 396 10.93 17.85 -1.27
C ASN A 396 10.81 19.35 -1.58
N PRO A 397 11.62 20.22 -0.94
CA PRO A 397 11.71 21.61 -1.34
C PRO A 397 12.07 21.64 -2.83
N LEU A 398 11.43 22.53 -3.59
CA LEU A 398 11.68 22.72 -5.03
C LEU A 398 13.14 23.13 -5.24
N VAL A 399 14.01 22.13 -5.37
CA VAL A 399 15.42 22.29 -5.67
C VAL A 399 15.53 22.50 -7.19
N PRO A 400 16.28 23.52 -7.66
CA PRO A 400 16.60 23.69 -9.07
C PRO A 400 17.05 22.37 -9.74
N ARG A 401 16.38 21.97 -10.83
CA ARG A 401 16.61 20.71 -11.58
C ARG A 401 18.03 20.53 -12.10
N GLU A 402 18.77 21.62 -12.21
CA GLU A 402 20.06 21.68 -12.89
C GLU A 402 21.24 21.41 -11.96
N ILE A 403 20.97 21.13 -10.67
CA ILE A 403 21.96 20.59 -9.75
C ILE A 403 21.89 19.07 -9.82
N ASP A 404 23.00 18.44 -10.19
CA ASP A 404 23.12 16.99 -10.20
C ASP A 404 22.94 16.39 -8.79
N THR A 405 22.61 15.10 -8.72
CA THR A 405 22.25 14.43 -7.47
C THR A 405 23.39 14.44 -6.43
N GLU A 406 24.63 14.39 -6.89
CA GLU A 406 25.82 14.42 -6.03
C GLU A 406 25.99 15.82 -5.42
N SER A 407 25.92 16.86 -6.25
CA SER A 407 25.91 18.26 -5.79
C SER A 407 24.78 18.54 -4.81
N LEU A 408 23.57 18.01 -5.03
CA LEU A 408 22.45 18.16 -4.10
C LEU A 408 22.73 17.52 -2.73
N SER A 409 23.39 16.36 -2.69
CA SER A 409 23.76 15.70 -1.44
C SER A 409 24.73 16.56 -0.61
N VAL A 410 25.69 17.23 -1.28
CA VAL A 410 26.63 18.16 -0.65
C VAL A 410 25.90 19.37 -0.07
N VAL A 411 24.96 19.97 -0.82
CA VAL A 411 24.18 21.10 -0.31
C VAL A 411 23.32 20.69 0.88
N ARG A 412 22.72 19.49 0.87
CA ARG A 412 21.97 18.97 2.02
C ARG A 412 22.85 18.83 3.26
N ALA A 413 24.04 18.24 3.12
CA ALA A 413 24.99 18.11 4.23
C ALA A 413 25.36 19.47 4.83
N VAL A 414 25.57 20.51 3.99
CA VAL A 414 25.85 21.88 4.46
C VAL A 414 24.67 22.48 5.24
N VAL A 415 23.44 22.25 4.80
CA VAL A 415 22.24 22.73 5.49
C VAL A 415 22.00 21.97 6.80
N GLU A 416 22.27 20.66 6.82
CA GLU A 416 22.11 19.80 7.99
C GLU A 416 23.14 20.09 9.10
N ASP A 417 24.40 20.36 8.72
CA ASP A 417 25.49 20.74 9.65
C ASP A 417 25.15 21.98 10.49
N ASN A 418 24.20 22.81 10.05
CA ASN A 418 23.57 23.89 10.83
C ASN A 418 24.51 24.94 11.46
N ASN A 419 25.77 24.95 11.04
CA ASN A 419 26.81 25.85 11.53
C ASN A 419 26.84 27.13 10.70
N GLY A 420 25.91 28.05 10.98
CA GLY A 420 25.97 29.43 10.47
C GLY A 420 24.64 30.06 10.10
N GLY A 421 24.71 31.28 9.56
CA GLY A 421 23.60 31.95 8.88
C GLY A 421 23.40 31.44 7.45
N ALA A 422 22.27 31.79 6.82
CA ALA A 422 21.98 31.37 5.44
C ALA A 422 23.07 31.82 4.44
N ALA A 423 23.64 33.01 4.61
CA ALA A 423 24.72 33.50 3.77
C ALA A 423 26.00 32.66 3.88
N GLU A 424 26.37 32.26 5.10
CA GLU A 424 27.55 31.42 5.34
C GLU A 424 27.36 30.00 4.76
N MET A 425 26.15 29.46 4.86
CA MET A 425 25.82 28.17 4.24
C MET A 425 25.87 28.24 2.72
N ILE A 426 25.42 29.34 2.11
CA ILE A 426 25.53 29.56 0.66
C ILE A 426 27.00 29.59 0.22
N GLU A 427 27.83 30.36 0.91
CA GLU A 427 29.26 30.46 0.59
C GLU A 427 29.98 29.12 0.80
N ARG A 428 29.66 28.38 1.86
CA ARG A 428 30.22 27.05 2.10
C ARG A 428 29.81 26.05 1.01
N ALA A 429 28.53 26.03 0.63
CA ALA A 429 28.05 25.17 -0.44
C ALA A 429 28.69 25.50 -1.79
N ARG A 430 28.90 26.80 -2.10
CA ARG A 430 29.63 27.25 -3.30
C ARG A 430 31.09 26.80 -3.31
N GLY A 431 31.77 26.89 -2.16
CA GLY A 431 33.15 26.44 -2.03
C GLY A 431 33.33 24.93 -2.22
N LEU A 432 32.34 24.13 -1.79
CA LEU A 432 32.35 22.67 -1.98
C LEU A 432 31.94 22.23 -3.38
N LEU A 433 31.28 23.11 -4.15
CA LEU A 433 30.79 22.83 -5.51
C LEU A 433 31.33 23.87 -6.52
N PRO A 434 32.65 23.93 -6.74
CA PRO A 434 33.27 24.96 -7.56
C PRO A 434 32.86 24.91 -9.05
N ASN A 435 32.39 23.74 -9.51
CA ASN A 435 31.95 23.53 -10.89
C ASN A 435 30.45 23.81 -11.09
N ALA A 436 29.69 24.01 -10.01
CA ALA A 436 28.26 24.29 -10.09
C ALA A 436 27.99 25.79 -10.18
N GLU A 437 26.94 26.18 -10.91
CA GLU A 437 26.61 27.59 -11.08
C GLU A 437 26.26 28.24 -9.71
N PRO A 438 27.00 29.30 -9.26
CA PRO A 438 26.86 29.83 -7.89
C PRO A 438 25.46 30.34 -7.55
N LYS A 439 24.71 30.79 -8.56
CA LYS A 439 23.31 31.22 -8.42
C LYS A 439 22.40 30.04 -8.08
N LYS A 440 22.58 28.89 -8.74
CA LYS A 440 21.81 27.67 -8.54
C LYS A 440 22.09 27.04 -7.19
N VAL A 441 23.37 27.00 -6.78
CA VAL A 441 23.77 26.54 -5.45
C VAL A 441 23.10 27.39 -4.37
N GLY A 442 23.14 28.73 -4.53
CA GLY A 442 22.48 29.65 -3.60
C GLY A 442 20.96 29.45 -3.53
N GLN A 443 20.29 29.30 -4.68
CA GLN A 443 18.85 29.01 -4.73
C GLN A 443 18.51 27.68 -4.07
N THR A 444 19.34 26.65 -4.24
CA THR A 444 19.17 25.33 -3.65
C THR A 444 19.30 25.34 -2.13
N VAL A 445 20.32 26.03 -1.61
CA VAL A 445 20.51 26.25 -0.16
C VAL A 445 19.29 26.97 0.42
N LEU A 446 18.83 28.04 -0.22
CA LEU A 446 17.66 28.80 0.25
C LEU A 446 16.37 27.96 0.19
N ALA A 447 16.19 27.14 -0.84
CA ALA A 447 15.05 26.23 -0.95
C ALA A 447 15.05 25.21 0.19
N LEU A 448 16.19 24.57 0.46
CA LEU A 448 16.35 23.61 1.56
C LEU A 448 16.16 24.27 2.94
N LEU A 449 16.72 25.47 3.15
CA LEU A 449 16.53 26.21 4.40
C LEU A 449 15.08 26.63 4.62
N SER A 450 14.31 26.86 3.55
CA SER A 450 12.92 27.31 3.66
C SER A 450 11.98 26.28 4.31
N VAL A 451 12.35 24.99 4.25
CA VAL A 451 11.62 23.87 4.86
C VAL A 451 12.32 23.32 6.10
N HIS A 452 13.48 23.86 6.48
CA HIS A 452 14.25 23.37 7.61
C HIS A 452 13.59 23.86 8.94
N PRO A 453 13.33 22.97 9.93
CA PRO A 453 12.55 23.29 11.14
C PRO A 453 13.01 24.53 11.93
N ARG A 454 14.32 24.78 11.95
CA ARG A 454 14.96 25.94 12.62
C ARG A 454 14.62 27.28 11.96
N PHE A 455 14.39 27.30 10.65
CA PHE A 455 14.14 28.50 9.87
C PHE A 455 12.64 28.71 9.61
N GLU A 456 11.86 27.63 9.60
CA GLU A 456 10.39 27.64 9.47
C GLU A 456 9.71 28.49 10.57
N SER A 457 10.20 28.39 11.81
CA SER A 457 9.67 29.10 12.98
C SER A 457 9.96 30.62 12.97
N ARG A 458 10.93 31.08 12.17
CA ARG A 458 11.16 32.53 11.95
C ARG A 458 10.20 33.11 10.91
N ARG A 459 9.79 32.32 9.92
CA ARG A 459 8.86 32.76 8.85
C ARG A 459 7.44 32.93 9.39
N THR A 460 6.95 31.98 10.18
CA THR A 460 5.63 32.05 10.83
C THR A 460 5.54 33.19 11.85
N LYS A 461 6.62 33.51 12.56
CA LYS A 461 6.68 34.70 13.44
C LYS A 461 6.61 36.02 12.68
N ARG A 462 7.27 36.13 11.52
CA ARG A 462 7.32 37.38 10.74
C ARG A 462 5.97 37.69 10.07
N ILE A 463 5.26 36.66 9.60
CA ILE A 463 3.92 36.82 9.02
C ILE A 463 2.90 37.22 10.10
N ARG A 464 3.05 36.74 11.33
CA ARG A 464 2.16 37.10 12.45
C ARG A 464 2.37 38.51 12.98
N ASN A 465 3.59 39.05 12.89
CA ASN A 465 3.91 40.40 13.38
C ASN A 465 3.67 41.50 12.33
N ASN A 466 3.71 41.19 11.03
CA ASN A 466 3.45 42.19 9.98
C ASN A 466 1.96 42.47 9.74
N GLY A 467 1.06 41.90 10.54
CA GLY A 467 -0.40 42.09 10.42
C GLY A 467 -1.02 43.08 11.41
N SER A 468 -0.24 43.77 12.27
CA SER A 468 -0.81 44.57 13.37
C SER A 468 -0.38 46.03 13.47
N ASP A 469 0.27 46.61 12.46
CA ASP A 469 0.60 48.04 12.51
C ASP A 469 -0.31 48.83 11.56
N LYS A 470 -1.46 49.24 12.10
CA LYS A 470 -2.29 50.33 11.58
C LYS A 470 -2.41 51.37 12.71
N PRO A 471 -2.04 52.65 12.49
CA PRO A 471 -2.12 53.65 13.55
C PRO A 471 -3.59 54.00 13.83
N ALA A 472 -3.95 53.97 15.12
CA ALA A 472 -5.29 54.24 15.61
C ALA A 472 -5.52 55.75 15.76
N GLU A 473 -6.64 56.21 15.20
CA GLU A 473 -7.25 57.50 15.47
C GLU A 473 -8.21 57.32 16.67
N GLU A 474 -8.07 58.18 17.67
CA GLU A 474 -8.76 58.11 18.96
C GLU A 474 -10.25 58.46 18.85
N SER A 475 -11.10 57.60 19.45
CA SER A 475 -12.35 58.04 20.11
C SER A 475 -12.76 57.03 21.19
N PRO A 476 -13.18 57.49 22.38
CA PRO A 476 -13.38 56.63 23.54
C PRO A 476 -14.83 56.11 23.63
N GLN A 477 -14.99 54.79 23.73
CA GLN A 477 -16.21 54.17 24.25
C GLN A 477 -15.87 52.94 25.12
N PRO A 478 -16.74 52.58 26.09
CA PRO A 478 -16.37 51.94 27.34
C PRO A 478 -16.15 50.43 27.21
N ALA A 479 -15.26 49.94 28.07
CA ALA A 479 -14.78 48.57 28.14
C ALA A 479 -15.90 47.54 28.42
N GLU A 480 -16.18 46.69 27.44
CA GLU A 480 -16.66 45.33 27.70
C GLU A 480 -15.47 44.35 27.71
N PRO A 481 -15.44 43.37 28.63
CA PRO A 481 -14.34 42.43 28.72
C PRO A 481 -14.42 41.42 27.58
N ASP A 482 -13.69 41.71 26.51
CA ASP A 482 -13.49 40.82 25.37
C ASP A 482 -12.59 39.63 25.78
N GLU A 483 -13.18 38.65 26.48
CA GLU A 483 -12.52 37.37 26.82
C GLU A 483 -12.28 36.55 25.55
N LYS A 484 -11.22 36.91 24.83
CA LYS A 484 -10.72 36.17 23.67
C LYS A 484 -10.48 34.73 24.06
N SER A 485 -11.21 33.82 23.42
CA SER A 485 -11.05 32.37 23.52
C SER A 485 -9.57 31.94 23.44
N GLY A 486 -8.97 31.70 24.61
CA GLY A 486 -7.56 31.34 24.71
C GLY A 486 -7.31 29.93 24.18
N SER A 487 -6.38 29.79 23.23
CA SER A 487 -5.98 28.47 22.69
C SER A 487 -5.34 27.54 23.74
N ARG A 488 -4.82 28.11 24.84
CA ARG A 488 -4.16 27.37 25.91
C ARG A 488 -5.19 26.76 26.86
N TRP A 489 -5.06 25.47 27.12
CA TRP A 489 -5.87 24.75 28.10
C TRP A 489 -5.32 24.97 29.51
N THR A 490 -6.15 25.46 30.42
CA THR A 490 -5.81 25.49 31.85
C THR A 490 -5.95 24.11 32.48
N ARG A 491 -5.38 23.94 33.68
CA ARG A 491 -5.49 22.69 34.45
C ARG A 491 -6.95 22.37 34.77
N ASP A 492 -7.74 23.38 35.15
CA ASP A 492 -9.13 23.22 35.57
C ASP A 492 -10.04 22.89 34.38
N GLU A 493 -9.85 23.55 33.23
CA GLU A 493 -10.53 23.20 31.98
C GLU A 493 -10.26 21.74 31.59
N THR A 494 -9.00 21.29 31.74
CA THR A 494 -8.61 19.91 31.43
C THR A 494 -9.27 18.90 32.39
N LEU A 495 -9.36 19.23 33.68
CA LEU A 495 -10.03 18.38 34.68
C LEU A 495 -11.54 18.30 34.44
N ARG A 496 -12.20 19.43 34.15
CA ARG A 496 -13.63 19.47 33.79
C ARG A 496 -13.92 18.63 32.55
N LEU A 497 -13.05 18.69 31.53
CA LEU A 497 -13.17 17.85 30.33
C LEU A 497 -13.05 16.35 30.65
N ILE A 498 -12.11 15.96 31.50
CA ILE A 498 -11.94 14.57 31.92
C ILE A 498 -13.18 14.07 32.68
N GLN A 499 -13.69 14.88 33.60
CA GLN A 499 -14.90 14.56 34.38
C GLN A 499 -16.11 14.42 33.46
N TYR A 500 -16.34 15.37 32.55
CA TYR A 500 -17.42 15.32 31.57
C TYR A 500 -17.38 14.04 30.72
N VAL A 501 -16.20 13.68 30.20
CA VAL A 501 -16.04 12.48 29.36
C VAL A 501 -16.27 11.19 30.15
N ARG A 502 -15.89 11.14 31.43
CA ARG A 502 -16.13 9.97 32.29
C ARG A 502 -17.59 9.85 32.70
N ALA A 503 -18.27 10.97 32.94
CA ALA A 503 -19.69 11.00 33.31
C ALA A 503 -20.61 10.62 32.14
N THR A 504 -20.21 10.91 30.91
CA THR A 504 -21.02 10.65 29.71
C THR A 504 -20.71 9.29 29.08
N LYS A 505 -21.55 8.29 29.37
CA LYS A 505 -21.58 7.02 28.62
C LYS A 505 -22.35 7.23 27.32
N GLY A 506 -21.64 7.31 26.18
CA GLY A 506 -22.25 7.43 24.84
C GLY A 506 -21.86 8.69 24.06
N THR A 507 -22.82 9.19 23.27
CA THR A 507 -22.71 10.41 22.46
C THR A 507 -22.45 11.63 23.36
N LYS A 508 -21.48 12.45 22.99
CA LYS A 508 -21.01 13.59 23.78
C LYS A 508 -21.52 14.87 23.12
N ASP A 509 -22.29 15.65 23.87
CA ASP A 509 -22.71 16.98 23.46
C ASP A 509 -21.59 17.99 23.71
N TRP A 510 -20.69 18.10 22.73
CA TRP A 510 -19.56 19.02 22.77
C TRP A 510 -20.00 20.48 22.72
N VAL A 511 -21.22 20.78 22.25
CA VAL A 511 -21.75 22.15 22.19
C VAL A 511 -22.13 22.61 23.59
N ALA A 512 -22.92 21.83 24.31
CA ALA A 512 -23.29 22.13 25.69
C ALA A 512 -22.06 22.21 26.61
N PHE A 513 -21.10 21.27 26.45
CA PHE A 513 -19.88 21.29 27.27
C PHE A 513 -19.00 22.52 26.97
N ALA A 514 -18.84 22.89 25.69
CA ALA A 514 -18.08 24.10 25.32
C ALA A 514 -18.72 25.37 25.88
N GLN A 515 -20.05 25.49 25.81
CA GLN A 515 -20.80 26.58 26.42
C GLN A 515 -20.56 26.65 27.94
N SER A 516 -20.50 25.50 28.63
CA SER A 516 -20.22 25.45 30.08
C SER A 516 -18.80 25.91 30.45
N LEU A 517 -17.85 25.85 29.52
CA LEU A 517 -16.49 26.35 29.72
C LEU A 517 -16.36 27.84 29.43
N GLY A 518 -17.18 28.40 28.53
CA GLY A 518 -17.12 29.80 28.09
C GLY A 518 -15.89 30.18 27.25
N THR A 519 -14.77 29.48 27.44
CA THR A 519 -13.45 29.83 26.87
C THR A 519 -13.02 28.94 25.70
N LYS A 520 -13.77 27.88 25.39
CA LYS A 520 -13.40 26.85 24.41
C LYS A 520 -14.53 26.58 23.43
N THR A 521 -14.17 26.32 22.17
CA THR A 521 -15.12 25.90 21.15
C THR A 521 -15.37 24.38 21.19
N PRO A 522 -16.50 23.88 20.67
CA PRO A 522 -16.79 22.43 20.61
C PRO A 522 -15.68 21.63 19.91
N TYR A 523 -15.08 22.23 18.86
CA TYR A 523 -13.95 21.66 18.13
C TYR A 523 -12.69 21.54 19.00
N GLN A 524 -12.37 22.57 19.79
CA GLN A 524 -11.24 22.53 20.72
C GLN A 524 -11.43 21.45 21.81
N CYS A 525 -12.63 21.33 22.36
CA CYS A 525 -12.98 20.28 23.33
C CYS A 525 -12.80 18.87 22.74
N THR A 526 -13.28 18.66 21.51
CA THR A 526 -13.15 17.38 20.80
C THR A 526 -11.68 17.01 20.56
N ASN A 527 -10.87 17.96 20.07
CA ASN A 527 -9.45 17.73 19.80
C ASN A 527 -8.64 17.49 21.07
N LYS A 528 -8.92 18.22 22.16
CA LYS A 528 -8.28 17.98 23.46
C LYS A 528 -8.61 16.60 24.00
N CYS A 529 -9.87 16.16 23.90
CA CYS A 529 -10.29 14.81 24.30
C CYS A 529 -9.52 13.72 23.54
N ARG A 530 -9.39 13.85 22.20
CA ARG A 530 -8.59 12.93 21.37
C ARG A 530 -7.13 12.90 21.80
N SER A 531 -6.53 14.07 22.07
CA SER A 531 -5.15 14.16 22.56
C SER A 531 -4.97 13.45 23.91
N LEU A 532 -5.88 13.66 24.87
CA LEU A 532 -5.83 12.99 26.18
C LEU A 532 -5.92 11.46 26.08
N ARG A 533 -6.73 10.93 25.14
CA ARG A 533 -6.81 9.49 24.86
C ARG A 533 -5.52 8.94 24.29
N ARG A 534 -4.92 9.61 23.29
CA ARG A 534 -3.63 9.19 22.70
C ARG A 534 -2.51 9.11 23.73
N HIS A 535 -2.54 9.97 24.75
CA HIS A 535 -1.54 10.00 25.83
C HIS A 535 -1.92 9.14 27.05
N GLY A 536 -2.98 8.31 26.97
CA GLY A 536 -3.39 7.43 28.07
C GLY A 536 -3.91 8.14 29.32
N LYS A 537 -4.18 9.46 29.25
CA LYS A 537 -4.71 10.26 30.37
C LYS A 537 -6.23 10.12 30.54
N LEU A 538 -6.89 9.59 29.51
CA LEU A 538 -8.32 9.35 29.47
C LEU A 538 -8.53 7.94 28.93
N LYS A 539 -8.92 7.02 29.82
CA LYS A 539 -9.28 5.64 29.47
C LYS A 539 -10.73 5.58 29.00
#